data_AF-A0A9R0T553-F1
#
_entry.id   AF-A0A9R0T553-F1
#
_cell.length_a   1.000
_cell.length_b   1.000
_cell.length_c   1.000
_cell.angle_alpha   90.00
_cell.angle_beta   90.00
_cell.angle_gamma   90.00
#
_symmetry.space_group_name_H-M   'P 1'
#
loop_
_entity.id
_entity.type
_entity.pdbx_description
1 polymer ?
#
loop_
_entity_poly.entity_id
_entity_poly.type
_entity_poly.pdbx_seq_one_letter_code
_entity_poly.pdbx_strand_id
1 'polypeptide(L)'
;MGDHVVVNVDGFANTKDDGVAEKPSEAVSVAVVDMAEDGGEDEPLIQAAECRICQEEDSIKNLEKPCTCNGSLKYAHRACVQRWCNEKGDITCEICHEQYKPGYTAPPRVQPDETSIDIRQVYFQILPFVQLMHKNLIMAGASSFSLSP
;
A
#
# COMPACT_ATOMS: atom_id res chain seq x y z
N MET A 1 10.96 39.29 9.88
CA MET A 1 10.68 39.22 8.43
C MET A 1 10.43 37.76 8.11
N GLY A 2 9.18 37.38 7.87
CA GLY A 2 8.79 36.00 7.56
C GLY A 2 8.39 35.94 6.11
N ASP A 3 9.07 35.13 5.32
CA ASP A 3 8.85 35.07 3.88
C ASP A 3 7.81 34.01 3.55
N HIS A 4 6.74 34.49 2.94
CA HIS A 4 5.57 33.76 2.48
C HIS A 4 5.90 33.14 1.12
N VAL A 5 5.95 31.81 1.02
CA VAL A 5 6.15 31.15 -0.28
C VAL A 5 4.79 30.90 -0.91
N VAL A 6 4.46 31.70 -1.93
CA VAL A 6 3.29 31.49 -2.79
C VAL A 6 3.59 30.34 -3.75
N VAL A 7 2.86 29.24 -3.62
CA VAL A 7 2.79 28.18 -4.63
C VAL A 7 1.74 28.58 -5.67
N ASN A 8 2.16 28.77 -6.92
CA ASN A 8 1.24 28.81 -8.06
C ASN A 8 1.50 27.59 -8.94
N VAL A 9 0.40 26.93 -9.26
CA VAL A 9 0.25 25.65 -9.95
C VAL A 9 -0.39 25.93 -11.32
N ASP A 10 -0.08 25.04 -12.27
CA ASP A 10 -0.67 24.86 -13.62
C ASP A 10 -0.11 25.65 -14.81
N GLY A 11 0.14 24.93 -15.91
CA GLY A 11 0.17 25.59 -17.23
C GLY A 11 0.82 24.88 -18.41
N PHE A 12 0.37 23.67 -18.76
CA PHE A 12 0.15 23.15 -20.12
C PHE A 12 1.21 23.20 -21.26
N ALA A 13 1.08 22.16 -22.08
CA ALA A 13 1.94 21.78 -23.20
C ALA A 13 1.81 22.65 -24.47
N ASN A 14 2.87 22.51 -25.28
CA ASN A 14 2.88 22.09 -26.70
C ASN A 14 3.02 23.11 -27.85
N THR A 15 3.78 22.60 -28.83
CA THR A 15 3.86 22.92 -30.27
C THR A 15 4.72 24.13 -30.65
N LYS A 16 5.52 24.15 -31.74
CA LYS A 16 5.40 23.45 -33.04
C LYS A 16 6.62 23.75 -33.95
N ASP A 17 6.87 22.83 -34.90
CA ASP A 17 7.60 22.86 -36.19
C ASP A 17 9.01 23.51 -36.30
N ASP A 18 9.98 22.95 -37.04
CA ASP A 18 9.95 22.40 -38.40
C ASP A 18 10.81 21.13 -38.62
N GLY A 19 10.34 20.27 -39.54
CA GLY A 19 11.11 19.15 -40.12
C GLY A 19 12.26 19.63 -41.01
N VAL A 20 13.22 18.81 -41.44
CA VAL A 20 13.07 17.64 -42.30
C VAL A 20 14.31 16.74 -42.14
N ALA A 21 14.07 15.43 -42.16
CA ALA A 21 15.06 14.37 -42.12
C ALA A 21 15.90 14.29 -43.42
N GLU A 22 17.19 13.94 -43.30
CA GLU A 22 17.87 12.96 -44.16
C GLU A 22 19.05 12.31 -43.39
N LYS A 23 19.26 11.00 -43.60
CA LYS A 23 20.25 10.13 -42.94
C LYS A 23 21.27 9.68 -44.01
N PRO A 24 22.58 9.72 -43.75
CA PRO A 24 23.40 8.47 -43.73
C PRO A 24 24.49 8.53 -42.62
N SER A 25 24.57 7.55 -41.71
CA SER A 25 25.52 6.42 -41.70
C SER A 25 27.02 6.78 -41.66
N GLU A 26 27.69 6.16 -40.67
CA GLU A 26 29.15 5.91 -40.51
C GLU A 26 30.00 6.92 -39.70
N ALA A 27 30.58 6.35 -38.63
CA ALA A 27 31.78 6.68 -37.84
C ALA A 27 32.31 8.12 -37.76
N VAL A 28 32.52 8.63 -36.53
CA VAL A 28 33.80 9.17 -36.00
C VAL A 28 33.62 9.76 -34.58
N SER A 29 34.69 9.64 -33.80
CA SER A 29 34.93 10.03 -32.40
C SER A 29 34.44 11.39 -31.93
N VAL A 30 34.03 11.49 -30.66
CA VAL A 30 34.05 12.75 -29.89
C VAL A 30 34.74 12.51 -28.56
N ALA A 31 35.81 13.27 -28.34
CA ALA A 31 36.62 13.29 -27.14
C ALA A 31 35.80 13.80 -25.94
N VAL A 32 35.82 13.07 -24.83
CA VAL A 32 35.56 13.67 -23.51
C VAL A 32 36.89 14.12 -22.94
N VAL A 33 36.96 15.41 -22.66
CA VAL A 33 38.13 16.10 -22.13
C VAL A 33 38.41 15.66 -20.70
N ASP A 34 39.63 15.20 -20.44
CA ASP A 34 40.19 15.12 -19.10
C ASP A 34 40.31 16.54 -18.52
N MET A 35 39.70 16.76 -17.36
CA MET A 35 39.94 17.92 -16.50
C MET A 35 40.23 17.41 -15.10
N ALA A 36 41.51 17.38 -14.73
CA ALA A 36 41.98 17.15 -13.37
C ALA A 36 42.17 18.49 -12.66
N GLU A 37 41.62 18.63 -11.44
CA GLU A 37 42.13 19.27 -10.21
C GLU A 37 40.99 19.15 -9.16
N ASP A 38 41.16 18.35 -8.11
CA ASP A 38 41.58 18.74 -6.75
C ASP A 38 40.53 19.56 -5.97
N GLY A 39 39.99 18.96 -4.90
CA GLY A 39 38.98 19.56 -4.02
C GLY A 39 37.86 18.58 -3.66
N GLY A 40 38.09 17.74 -2.65
CA GLY A 40 37.15 16.69 -2.24
C GLY A 40 35.92 17.20 -1.51
N GLU A 41 34.74 16.73 -1.95
CA GLU A 41 33.57 16.36 -1.14
C GLU A 41 32.51 15.67 -2.01
N ASP A 42 32.84 14.54 -2.66
CA ASP A 42 31.84 13.64 -3.24
C ASP A 42 31.36 12.62 -2.19
N GLU A 43 30.69 13.10 -1.15
CA GLU A 43 30.00 12.20 -0.23
C GLU A 43 28.68 11.77 -0.91
N PRO A 44 28.48 10.47 -1.20
CA PRO A 44 27.22 10.02 -1.76
C PRO A 44 26.12 10.27 -0.73
N LEU A 45 25.30 11.30 -0.97
CA LEU A 45 24.10 11.63 -0.20
C LEU A 45 23.39 10.32 0.16
N ILE A 46 23.37 9.98 1.46
CA ILE A 46 22.89 8.68 1.95
C ILE A 46 21.47 8.47 1.39
N GLN A 47 21.35 7.60 0.38
CA GLN A 47 20.04 7.29 -0.19
C GLN A 47 19.30 6.41 0.83
N ALA A 48 18.31 7.01 1.48
CA ALA A 48 17.41 6.37 2.41
C ALA A 48 16.01 6.22 1.80
N ALA A 49 15.26 5.24 2.28
CA ALA A 49 13.86 5.06 1.98
C ALA A 49 13.13 4.50 3.21
N GLU A 50 11.81 4.53 3.18
CA GLU A 50 10.97 4.00 4.25
C GLU A 50 10.54 2.57 3.93
N CYS A 51 10.57 1.69 4.93
CA CYS A 51 9.98 0.35 4.81
C CYS A 51 8.45 0.44 4.85
N ARG A 52 7.76 -0.02 3.79
CA ARG A 52 6.28 0.03 3.72
C ARG A 52 5.52 -0.78 4.79
N ILE A 53 6.22 -1.56 5.62
CA ILE A 53 5.63 -2.45 6.62
C ILE A 53 5.83 -1.89 8.03
N CYS A 54 7.07 -1.57 8.44
CA CYS A 54 7.34 -1.00 9.77
C CYS A 54 7.34 0.53 9.81
N GLN A 55 7.31 1.20 8.66
CA GLN A 55 7.33 2.66 8.54
C GLN A 55 8.61 3.31 9.11
N GLU A 56 9.71 2.55 9.16
CA GLU A 56 11.01 3.07 9.58
C GLU A 56 11.85 3.43 8.35
N GLU A 57 12.54 4.57 8.42
CA GLU A 57 13.54 4.99 7.43
C GLU A 57 14.84 4.22 7.62
N ASP A 58 15.42 3.75 6.52
CA ASP A 58 16.70 3.04 6.52
C ASP A 58 17.44 3.30 5.21
N SER A 59 18.73 2.97 5.18
CA SER A 59 19.52 2.98 3.96
C SER A 59 18.89 2.05 2.92
N ILE A 60 18.86 2.46 1.65
CA ILE A 60 18.39 1.61 0.54
C ILE A 60 19.16 0.28 0.49
N LYS A 61 20.38 0.19 1.05
CA LYS A 61 21.15 -1.06 1.16
C LYS A 61 20.51 -2.10 2.08
N ASN A 62 19.74 -1.67 3.07
CA ASN A 62 19.02 -2.52 4.04
C ASN A 62 17.58 -2.83 3.60
N LEU A 63 17.12 -2.19 2.51
CA LEU A 63 15.78 -2.34 1.95
C LEU A 63 15.83 -3.05 0.60
N GLU A 64 14.77 -3.77 0.27
CA GLU A 64 14.64 -4.41 -1.03
C GLU A 64 13.30 -4.12 -1.69
N LYS A 65 13.24 -4.43 -2.99
CA LYS A 65 11.99 -4.48 -3.74
C LYS A 65 11.53 -5.92 -3.83
N PRO A 66 10.64 -6.39 -2.94
CA PRO A 66 10.26 -7.80 -2.89
C PRO A 66 9.32 -8.20 -4.03
N CYS A 67 8.67 -7.24 -4.70
CA CYS A 67 7.72 -7.45 -5.80
C CYS A 67 7.79 -6.29 -6.81
N THR A 68 6.87 -6.24 -7.75
CA THR A 68 6.78 -5.23 -8.83
C THR A 68 6.10 -3.92 -8.44
N CYS A 69 5.68 -3.76 -7.18
CA CYS A 69 5.14 -2.48 -6.69
C CYS A 69 6.12 -1.32 -6.97
N ASN A 70 5.54 -0.15 -7.28
CA ASN A 70 6.29 1.06 -7.59
C ASN A 70 5.97 2.18 -6.59
N GLY A 71 6.65 3.33 -6.72
CA GLY A 71 6.46 4.47 -5.82
C GLY A 71 7.04 4.23 -4.43
N SER A 72 6.34 4.68 -3.39
CA SER A 72 6.72 4.51 -1.98
C SER A 72 6.59 3.06 -1.51
N LEU A 73 5.64 2.29 -2.06
CA LEU A 73 5.36 0.91 -1.67
C LEU A 73 6.36 -0.12 -2.22
N LYS A 74 7.40 0.33 -2.92
CA LYS A 74 8.38 -0.58 -3.51
C LYS A 74 9.41 -1.09 -2.51
N TYR A 75 9.70 -0.36 -1.43
CA TYR A 75 10.77 -0.70 -0.49
C TYR A 75 10.24 -1.34 0.80
N ALA A 76 10.90 -2.39 1.25
CA ALA A 76 10.66 -3.03 2.54
C ALA A 76 11.91 -3.75 3.03
N HIS A 77 12.08 -3.88 4.35
CA HIS A 77 13.08 -4.78 4.91
C HIS A 77 12.73 -6.23 4.58
N ARG A 78 13.74 -7.04 4.24
CA ARG A 78 13.61 -8.48 4.02
C ARG A 78 12.89 -9.19 5.19
N ALA A 79 13.27 -8.85 6.42
CA ALA A 79 12.68 -9.42 7.63
C ALA A 79 11.20 -9.07 7.79
N CYS A 80 10.81 -7.84 7.47
CA CYS A 80 9.43 -7.39 7.54
C CYS A 80 8.54 -8.13 6.52
N VAL A 81 9.02 -8.32 5.29
CA VAL A 81 8.27 -9.07 4.27
C VAL A 81 8.15 -10.54 4.68
N GLN A 82 9.21 -11.15 5.22
CA GLN A 82 9.15 -12.53 5.69
C GLN A 82 8.15 -12.70 6.86
N ARG A 83 8.14 -11.76 7.81
CA ARG A 83 7.16 -11.74 8.90
C ARG A 83 5.73 -11.64 8.35
N TRP A 84 5.52 -10.77 7.37
CA TRP A 84 4.22 -10.64 6.70
C TRP A 84 3.79 -11.93 6.00
N CYS A 85 4.70 -12.60 5.27
CA CYS A 85 4.41 -13.89 4.64
C CYS A 85 4.03 -14.95 5.67
N ASN A 86 4.67 -14.94 6.83
CA ASN A 86 4.38 -15.87 7.92
C ASN A 86 2.99 -15.64 8.53
N GLU A 87 2.62 -14.37 8.74
CA GLU A 87 1.33 -13.98 9.32
C GLU A 87 0.17 -14.21 8.35
N LYS A 88 0.38 -13.88 7.07
CA LYS A 88 -0.62 -14.09 6.00
C LYS A 88 -0.74 -15.56 5.57
N GLY A 89 0.34 -16.33 5.69
CA GLY A 89 0.43 -17.68 5.14
C GLY A 89 0.47 -17.70 3.60
N ASP A 90 1.11 -16.71 2.99
CA ASP A 90 1.26 -16.59 1.53
C ASP A 90 2.54 -15.85 1.16
N ILE A 91 3.09 -16.16 0.00
CA ILE A 91 4.24 -15.47 -0.61
C ILE A 91 3.82 -14.55 -1.76
N THR A 92 2.52 -14.27 -1.89
CA THR A 92 1.95 -13.37 -2.90
C THR A 92 1.71 -11.98 -2.32
N CYS A 93 2.23 -10.95 -3.00
CA CYS A 93 2.00 -9.56 -2.66
C CYS A 93 0.51 -9.22 -2.75
N GLU A 94 -0.05 -8.55 -1.74
CA GLU A 94 -1.48 -8.17 -1.74
C GLU A 94 -1.80 -6.90 -2.52
N ILE A 95 -0.78 -6.18 -2.98
CA ILE A 95 -0.97 -4.92 -3.70
C ILE A 95 -0.92 -5.16 -5.20
N CYS A 96 0.13 -5.83 -5.68
CA CYS A 96 0.28 -6.14 -7.10
C CYS A 96 -0.12 -7.57 -7.47
N HIS A 97 -0.46 -8.43 -6.50
CA HIS A 97 -0.83 -9.83 -6.71
C HIS A 97 0.22 -10.71 -7.40
N GLU A 98 1.47 -10.25 -7.45
CA GLU A 98 2.60 -11.04 -7.92
C GLU A 98 3.32 -11.75 -6.78
N GLN A 99 3.98 -12.86 -7.10
CA GLN A 99 4.86 -13.57 -6.16
C GLN A 99 6.01 -12.65 -5.72
N TYR A 100 6.33 -12.72 -4.44
CA TYR A 100 7.56 -12.11 -3.96
C TYR A 100 8.78 -12.79 -4.60
N LYS A 101 9.91 -12.08 -4.62
CA LYS A 101 11.20 -12.60 -5.07
C LYS A 101 11.54 -13.93 -4.39
N PRO A 102 12.32 -14.81 -5.04
CA PRO A 102 12.71 -16.09 -4.45
C PRO A 102 13.35 -15.95 -3.07
N GLY A 103 13.08 -16.92 -2.19
CA GLY A 103 13.63 -16.96 -0.84
C GLY A 103 12.70 -16.46 0.26
N TYR A 104 11.47 -16.03 -0.08
CA TYR A 104 10.39 -15.94 0.92
C TYR A 104 9.69 -17.28 1.08
N THR A 105 9.31 -17.60 2.30
CA THR A 105 8.52 -18.79 2.63
C THR A 105 7.23 -18.40 3.33
N ALA A 106 6.22 -19.25 3.28
CA ALA A 106 5.04 -19.12 4.11
C ALA A 106 4.75 -20.46 4.81
N PRO A 107 4.32 -20.45 6.07
CA PRO A 107 3.87 -21.66 6.74
C PRO A 107 2.64 -22.22 6.00
N PRO A 108 2.45 -23.55 5.99
CA PRO A 108 1.24 -24.14 5.45
C PRO A 108 0.02 -23.53 6.15
N ARG A 109 -0.95 -23.01 5.38
CA ARG A 109 -2.20 -22.52 5.97
C ARG A 109 -2.93 -23.69 6.61
N VAL A 110 -3.03 -23.69 7.93
CA VAL A 110 -4.06 -24.46 8.63
C VAL A 110 -5.37 -23.76 8.27
N GLN A 111 -6.18 -24.38 7.44
CA GLN A 111 -7.52 -23.88 7.10
C GLN A 111 -8.26 -23.66 8.43
N PRO A 112 -8.63 -22.42 8.80
CA PRO A 112 -9.60 -22.26 9.87
C PRO A 112 -10.90 -22.85 9.32
N ASP A 113 -11.30 -23.97 9.89
CA ASP A 113 -12.61 -24.57 9.66
C ASP A 113 -13.68 -23.50 9.91
N GLU A 114 -14.33 -23.09 8.81
CA GLU A 114 -15.70 -22.60 8.69
C GLU A 114 -16.32 -21.85 9.90
N THR A 115 -15.61 -20.87 10.45
CA THR A 115 -16.17 -19.88 11.41
C THR A 115 -16.67 -18.63 10.69
N SER A 116 -17.03 -18.74 9.41
CA SER A 116 -17.75 -17.69 8.70
C SER A 116 -19.18 -17.61 9.24
N ILE A 117 -19.38 -16.70 10.19
CA ILE A 117 -20.71 -16.38 10.68
C ILE A 117 -21.43 -15.61 9.56
N ASP A 118 -22.35 -16.25 8.85
CA ASP A 118 -23.25 -15.55 7.93
C ASP A 118 -24.18 -14.66 8.75
N ILE A 119 -23.86 -13.36 8.75
CA ILE A 119 -24.61 -12.32 9.43
C ILE A 119 -26.09 -12.35 9.00
N ARG A 120 -26.41 -12.70 7.75
CA ARG A 120 -27.81 -12.84 7.29
C ARG A 120 -28.49 -13.98 8.02
N GLN A 121 -27.84 -15.13 8.13
CA GLN A 121 -28.37 -16.29 8.83
C GLN A 121 -28.55 -16.03 10.34
N VAL A 122 -27.63 -15.29 10.95
CA VAL A 122 -27.75 -14.83 12.34
C VAL A 122 -28.94 -13.88 12.51
N TYR A 123 -29.13 -12.92 11.60
CA TYR A 123 -30.32 -12.06 11.62
C TYR A 123 -31.60 -12.89 11.49
N PHE A 124 -31.68 -13.82 10.53
CA PHE A 124 -32.85 -14.69 10.38
C PHE A 124 -33.12 -15.53 11.63
N GLN A 125 -32.08 -15.99 12.34
CA GLN A 125 -32.22 -16.81 13.54
C GLN A 125 -32.62 -15.97 14.78
N ILE A 126 -32.10 -14.75 14.94
CA ILE A 126 -32.26 -13.93 16.16
C ILE A 126 -33.45 -12.97 16.06
N LEU A 127 -33.82 -12.49 14.87
CA LEU A 127 -35.00 -11.63 14.65
C LEU A 127 -36.30 -12.14 15.29
N PRO A 128 -36.68 -13.43 15.20
CA PRO A 128 -37.91 -13.92 15.86
C PRO A 128 -37.83 -13.82 17.39
N PHE A 129 -36.65 -14.04 18.00
CA PHE A 129 -36.47 -13.87 19.44
C PHE A 129 -36.57 -12.40 19.87
N VAL A 130 -35.97 -11.48 19.11
CA VAL A 130 -36.07 -10.03 19.35
C VAL A 130 -37.53 -9.56 19.21
N GLN A 131 -38.22 -10.02 18.18
CA GLN A 131 -39.64 -9.71 17.94
C GLN A 131 -40.53 -10.25 19.06
N LEU A 132 -40.23 -11.45 19.57
CA LEU A 132 -40.97 -12.06 20.69
C LEU A 132 -40.73 -11.30 22.00
N MET A 133 -39.48 -10.87 22.27
CA MET A 133 -39.16 -10.05 23.44
C MET A 133 -39.83 -8.68 23.37
N HIS A 134 -39.89 -8.05 22.19
CA HIS A 134 -40.70 -6.84 21.97
C HIS A 134 -42.19 -7.07 22.26
N LYS A 135 -42.78 -8.15 21.75
CA LYS A 135 -44.19 -8.49 22.00
C LYS A 135 -44.46 -8.77 23.47
N ASN A 136 -43.63 -9.55 24.15
CA ASN A 136 -43.78 -9.86 25.57
C ASN A 136 -43.63 -8.62 26.45
N LEU A 137 -42.72 -7.71 26.09
CA LEU A 137 -42.55 -6.43 26.79
C LEU A 137 -43.77 -5.50 26.59
N ILE A 138 -44.34 -5.46 25.38
CA ILE A 138 -45.58 -4.71 25.09
C ILE A 138 -46.77 -5.31 25.86
N MET A 139 -46.89 -6.64 25.92
CA MET A 139 -47.99 -7.33 26.61
C MET A 139 -47.90 -7.19 28.14
N ALA A 140 -46.69 -7.13 28.71
CA ALA A 140 -46.48 -6.84 30.13
C ALA A 140 -46.79 -5.38 30.51
N GLY A 141 -46.83 -4.47 29.53
CA GLY A 141 -47.20 -3.07 29.72
C GLY A 141 -48.71 -2.77 29.57
N ALA A 142 -49.52 -3.74 29.14
CA ALA A 142 -50.95 -3.54 28.85
C ALA A 142 -51.89 -3.92 30.01
N SER A 143 -51.38 -4.41 31.15
CA SER A 143 -52.21 -4.86 32.28
C SER A 143 -52.67 -3.77 33.26
N SER A 144 -52.57 -2.47 32.91
CA SER A 144 -52.90 -1.37 33.84
C SER A 144 -53.98 -0.38 33.37
N PHE A 145 -54.66 -0.62 32.25
CA PHE A 145 -55.79 0.23 31.82
C PHE A 145 -57.10 -0.54 31.64
N SER A 146 -57.63 -1.10 32.72
CA SER A 146 -59.07 -1.25 32.86
C SER A 146 -59.44 -1.20 34.33
N LEU A 147 -60.09 -0.11 34.74
CA LEU A 147 -61.20 -0.03 35.70
C LEU A 147 -61.20 1.35 36.35
N SER A 148 -62.10 2.21 35.89
CA SER A 148 -63.10 2.76 36.80
C SER A 148 -64.35 3.23 36.02
N PRO A 149 -65.53 3.09 36.64
CA PRO A 149 -66.84 3.11 35.99
C PRO A 149 -67.33 4.48 35.55
#